data_AF-A0A7X7XD64-F1
#
_entry.id   AF-A0A7X7XD64-F1
#
_cell.length_a   1.000
_cell.length_b   1.000
_cell.length_c   1.000
_cell.angle_alpha   90.00
_cell.angle_beta   90.00
_cell.angle_gamma   90.00
#
_symmetry.space_group_name_H-M   'P 1'
#
loop_
_entity.id
_entity.type
_entity.pdbx_description
1 polymer ?
#
loop_
_entity_poly.entity_id
_entity_poly.type
_entity_poly.pdbx_seq_one_letter_code
_entity_poly.pdbx_strand_id
1 'polypeptide(L)'
;MSEATEFRARCSADLAQPLQQAFARAVAAGTRRFILTIAPGKYREFALSLRDDRGPAGMALVVAGEGDAPVALDGIALQLAADRVSIRNLVLQGNRRPAAVLDVRVATEFTGERLALIDNECQDPTGTEPLVRLAASGSRGATARATLRHAWLIGNRIAGQAPLLATPRTGRADLAELRLEGCVFSSNAAAHALEPWFTRQTAITNCLLAEHRLGGAWLRLVSPLARVRLEGGIVTNASALVCYETGPDVTRTDFPVVEARGVTLHLLAAPDPTVVHGQNTTLAPPLERLPDPGALADRARRGQPPDLTDCLQFVRD
;
A
#
# COMPACT_ATOMS: atom_id res chain seq x y z
N MET A 1 28.46 -4.33 19.91
CA MET A 1 27.15 -4.02 19.30
C MET A 1 26.66 -5.28 18.61
N SER A 2 25.44 -5.74 18.90
CA SER A 2 24.87 -6.88 18.15
C SER A 2 24.48 -6.44 16.75
N GLU A 3 24.82 -7.24 15.74
CA GLU A 3 24.51 -6.94 14.35
C GLU A 3 23.01 -7.13 14.06
N ALA A 4 22.39 -8.15 14.67
CA ALA A 4 20.97 -8.42 14.56
C ALA A 4 20.38 -8.95 15.89
N THR A 5 19.09 -8.72 16.09
CA THR A 5 18.26 -9.41 17.09
C THR A 5 17.12 -10.10 16.37
N GLU A 6 16.91 -11.37 16.67
CA GLU A 6 15.86 -12.18 16.06
C GLU A 6 14.80 -12.54 17.09
N PHE A 7 13.54 -12.44 16.69
CA PHE A 7 12.39 -12.87 17.47
C PHE A 7 11.49 -13.71 16.58
N ARG A 8 11.12 -14.90 17.07
CA ARG A 8 10.21 -15.81 16.36
C ARG A 8 8.90 -15.93 17.13
N ALA A 9 7.80 -15.50 16.52
CA ALA A 9 6.46 -15.63 17.07
C ALA A 9 5.80 -16.90 16.55
N ARG A 10 5.29 -17.75 17.44
CA ARG A 10 4.60 -19.01 17.12
C ARG A 10 3.10 -18.96 17.44
N CYS A 11 2.68 -17.95 18.21
CA CYS A 11 1.27 -17.71 18.56
C CYS A 11 0.99 -16.22 18.82
N SER A 12 -0.28 -15.86 18.97
CA SER A 12 -0.69 -14.48 19.34
C SER A 12 0.02 -13.94 20.57
N ALA A 13 0.22 -14.76 21.61
CA ALA A 13 0.80 -14.30 22.87
C ALA A 13 2.24 -13.81 22.71
N ASP A 14 2.99 -14.38 21.75
CA ASP A 14 4.37 -13.95 21.47
C ASP A 14 4.41 -12.53 20.92
N LEU A 15 3.41 -12.13 20.14
CA LEU A 15 3.34 -10.80 19.52
C LEU A 15 2.91 -9.69 20.48
N ALA A 16 2.50 -10.05 21.70
CA ALA A 16 2.14 -9.10 22.76
C ALA A 16 3.40 -8.67 23.54
N GLN A 17 3.36 -8.76 24.87
CA GLN A 17 4.44 -8.32 25.76
C GLN A 17 5.82 -8.93 25.44
N PRO A 18 5.97 -10.23 25.09
CA PRO A 18 7.29 -10.81 24.80
C PRO A 18 8.02 -10.12 23.66
N LEU A 19 7.33 -9.87 22.53
CA LEU A 19 7.87 -9.13 21.40
C LEU A 19 8.20 -7.68 21.78
N GLN A 20 7.33 -7.00 22.53
CA GLN A 20 7.57 -5.63 22.96
C GLN A 20 8.84 -5.51 23.82
N GLN A 21 9.05 -6.45 24.75
CA GLN A 21 10.26 -6.50 25.57
C GLN A 21 11.52 -6.84 24.77
N ALA A 22 11.42 -7.75 23.79
CA ALA A 22 12.54 -8.08 22.91
C ALA A 22 12.93 -6.86 22.05
N PHE A 23 11.95 -6.18 21.47
CA PHE A 23 12.17 -5.00 20.66
C PHE A 23 12.75 -3.83 21.47
N ALA A 24 12.19 -3.52 22.64
CA ALA A 24 12.71 -2.47 23.52
C ALA A 24 14.17 -2.73 23.95
N ARG A 25 14.52 -3.99 24.25
CA ARG A 25 15.91 -4.37 24.53
C ARG A 25 16.82 -4.17 23.31
N ALA A 26 16.35 -4.52 22.12
CA ALA A 26 17.12 -4.31 20.90
C ALA A 26 17.36 -2.81 20.59
N VAL A 27 16.35 -1.95 20.80
CA VAL A 27 16.47 -0.49 20.71
C VAL A 27 17.54 0.02 21.68
N ALA A 28 17.42 -0.35 22.96
CA ALA A 28 18.34 0.09 24.03
C ALA A 28 19.78 -0.37 23.80
N ALA A 29 19.96 -1.58 23.26
CA ALA A 29 21.26 -2.11 22.90
C ALA A 29 21.88 -1.48 21.64
N GLY A 30 21.15 -0.59 20.94
CA GLY A 30 21.62 0.01 19.69
C GLY A 30 21.78 -1.01 18.56
N THR A 31 20.92 -2.04 18.54
CA THR A 31 20.95 -3.08 17.51
C THR A 31 20.71 -2.46 16.13
N ARG A 32 21.48 -2.89 15.12
CA ARG A 32 21.31 -2.39 13.74
C ARG A 32 20.11 -2.97 13.02
N ARG A 33 19.71 -4.21 13.36
CA ARG A 33 18.60 -4.91 12.70
C ARG A 33 17.77 -5.71 13.70
N PHE A 34 16.44 -5.59 13.63
CA PHE A 34 15.51 -6.45 14.35
C PHE A 34 14.68 -7.25 13.34
N ILE A 35 14.64 -8.57 13.52
CA ILE A 35 13.94 -9.50 12.63
C ILE A 35 12.85 -10.21 13.42
N LEU A 36 11.59 -9.88 13.11
CA LEU A 36 10.42 -10.62 13.54
C LEU A 36 10.04 -11.64 12.47
N THR A 37 10.14 -12.92 12.81
CA THR A 37 9.64 -14.03 11.98
C THR A 37 8.37 -14.59 12.61
N ILE A 38 7.28 -14.63 11.86
CA ILE A 38 5.97 -15.12 12.33
C ILE A 38 5.75 -16.48 11.70
N ALA A 39 5.64 -17.53 12.52
CA ALA A 39 5.37 -18.88 12.06
C ALA A 39 3.93 -19.01 11.52
N PRO A 40 3.60 -20.06 10.73
CA PRO A 40 2.21 -20.36 10.43
C PRO A 40 1.43 -20.67 11.72
N GLY A 41 0.28 -20.03 11.89
CA GLY A 41 -0.52 -20.17 13.11
C GLY A 41 -1.79 -19.32 13.06
N LYS A 42 -2.59 -19.41 14.13
CA LYS A 42 -3.77 -18.56 14.33
C LYS A 42 -3.36 -17.34 15.15
N TYR A 43 -3.33 -16.18 14.50
CA TYR A 43 -3.06 -14.90 15.12
C TYR A 43 -4.31 -14.05 15.07
N ARG A 44 -4.74 -13.51 16.21
CA ARG A 44 -5.99 -12.75 16.33
C ARG A 44 -5.84 -11.46 17.14
N GLU A 45 -6.49 -10.43 16.62
CA GLU A 45 -7.10 -9.28 17.32
C GLU A 45 -6.20 -8.46 18.26
N PHE A 46 -5.30 -7.66 17.70
CA PHE A 46 -4.71 -6.48 18.37
C PHE A 46 -3.92 -5.63 17.35
N ALA A 47 -3.59 -4.39 17.71
CA ALA A 47 -2.67 -3.59 16.92
C ALA A 47 -1.21 -3.86 17.34
N LEU A 48 -0.39 -4.39 16.44
CA LEU A 48 1.04 -4.56 16.68
C LEU A 48 1.78 -3.25 16.36
N SER A 49 2.42 -2.67 17.37
CA SER A 49 3.23 -1.46 17.21
C SER A 49 4.70 -1.76 17.51
N LEU A 50 5.60 -1.46 16.56
CA LEU A 50 7.05 -1.56 16.73
C LEU A 50 7.70 -0.30 16.16
N ARG A 51 8.22 0.57 17.04
CA ARG A 51 8.64 1.92 16.65
C ARG A 51 10.01 2.29 17.19
N ASP A 52 10.92 2.60 16.28
CA ASP A 52 12.23 3.20 16.52
C ASP A 52 12.31 4.55 15.80
N ASP A 53 11.97 5.61 16.52
CA ASP A 53 11.86 6.97 15.97
C ASP A 53 13.21 7.73 15.95
N ARG A 54 14.36 7.03 16.02
CA ARG A 54 15.72 7.63 15.94
C ARG A 54 16.11 8.13 14.54
N GLY A 55 15.18 8.07 13.57
CA GLY A 55 15.41 8.51 12.19
C GLY A 55 16.48 7.66 11.49
N PRO A 56 17.38 8.24 10.68
CA PRO A 56 18.41 7.49 9.95
C PRO A 56 19.44 6.77 10.84
N ALA A 57 19.52 7.10 12.12
CA ALA A 57 20.34 6.38 13.11
C ALA A 57 19.60 5.20 13.75
N GLY A 58 18.33 5.01 13.39
CA GLY A 58 17.50 3.90 13.85
C GLY A 58 17.90 2.56 13.22
N MET A 59 17.22 1.51 13.66
CA MET A 59 17.45 0.16 13.17
C MET A 59 16.71 -0.12 11.86
N ALA A 60 17.12 -1.17 11.15
CA ALA A 60 16.27 -1.83 10.17
C ALA A 60 15.31 -2.80 10.87
N LEU A 61 14.03 -2.73 10.54
CA LEU A 61 12.97 -3.61 11.04
C LEU A 61 12.48 -4.53 9.93
N VAL A 62 12.50 -5.84 10.16
CA VAL A 62 11.95 -6.84 9.25
C VAL A 62 10.82 -7.56 9.94
N VAL A 63 9.64 -7.62 9.30
CA VAL A 63 8.48 -8.40 9.75
C VAL A 63 8.13 -9.38 8.64
N ALA A 64 8.31 -10.67 8.88
CA ALA A 64 8.20 -11.69 7.85
C ALA A 64 7.34 -12.88 8.29
N GLY A 65 6.46 -13.35 7.41
CA GLY A 65 5.88 -14.70 7.55
C GLY A 65 6.92 -15.77 7.21
N GLU A 66 6.95 -16.84 8.00
CA GLU A 66 7.80 -18.01 7.80
C GLU A 66 7.24 -18.94 6.72
N GLY A 67 8.13 -19.53 5.91
CA GLY A 67 7.78 -20.47 4.86
C GLY A 67 7.44 -19.81 3.53
N ASP A 68 7.00 -20.62 2.56
CA ASP A 68 6.73 -20.15 1.21
C ASP A 68 5.33 -19.53 1.08
N ALA A 69 4.36 -19.99 1.85
CA ALA A 69 3.02 -19.43 1.89
C ALA A 69 2.96 -18.22 2.86
N PRO A 70 2.24 -17.15 2.52
CA PRO A 70 2.02 -16.03 3.42
C PRO A 70 1.35 -16.43 4.72
N VAL A 71 1.79 -15.82 5.83
CA VAL A 71 1.15 -16.01 7.14
C VAL A 71 -0.01 -15.04 7.28
N ALA A 72 -1.20 -15.57 7.56
CA ALA A 72 -2.40 -14.79 7.80
C ALA A 72 -2.47 -14.26 9.23
N LEU A 73 -2.74 -12.97 9.35
CA LEU A 73 -2.94 -12.25 10.60
C LEU A 73 -4.38 -11.71 10.61
N ASP A 74 -5.26 -12.37 11.36
CA ASP A 74 -6.68 -12.05 11.41
C ASP A 74 -6.94 -10.93 12.42
N GLY A 75 -7.45 -9.79 11.97
CA GLY A 75 -7.75 -8.65 12.84
C GLY A 75 -6.51 -8.04 13.51
N ILE A 76 -5.31 -8.25 12.93
CA ILE A 76 -4.09 -7.59 13.36
C ILE A 76 -3.72 -6.51 12.35
N ALA A 77 -3.48 -5.32 12.90
CA ALA A 77 -2.97 -4.18 12.17
C ALA A 77 -1.52 -3.91 12.56
N LEU A 78 -0.73 -3.37 11.63
CA LEU A 78 0.69 -3.10 11.81
C LEU A 78 0.95 -1.60 11.86
N GLN A 79 1.64 -1.16 12.91
CA GLN A 79 2.15 0.21 13.08
C GLN A 79 3.66 0.16 13.25
N LEU A 80 4.41 0.44 12.19
CA LEU A 80 5.85 0.23 12.14
C LEU A 80 6.57 1.56 11.93
N ALA A 81 7.60 1.82 12.72
CA ALA A 81 8.50 2.95 12.49
C ALA A 81 9.96 2.54 12.68
N ALA A 82 10.83 2.88 11.74
CA ALA A 82 12.27 2.56 11.81
C ALA A 82 13.08 3.41 10.80
N ASP A 83 14.40 3.20 10.71
CA ASP A 83 15.18 3.71 9.57
C ASP A 83 14.65 3.08 8.28
N ARG A 84 14.63 1.74 8.28
CA ARG A 84 14.12 0.91 7.18
C ARG A 84 13.10 -0.10 7.69
N VAL A 85 12.02 -0.28 6.95
CA VAL A 85 10.99 -1.29 7.26
C VAL A 85 10.82 -2.23 6.07
N SER A 86 10.93 -3.53 6.32
CA SER A 86 10.59 -4.57 5.35
C SER A 86 9.47 -5.44 5.89
N ILE A 87 8.39 -5.56 5.12
CA ILE A 87 7.30 -6.50 5.39
C ILE A 87 7.30 -7.52 4.26
N ARG A 88 7.27 -8.81 4.60
CA ARG A 88 7.19 -9.85 3.55
C ARG A 88 6.32 -11.03 3.93
N ASN A 89 5.66 -11.59 2.91
CA ASN A 89 4.97 -12.87 3.01
C ASN A 89 3.90 -12.89 4.12
N LEU A 90 3.03 -11.87 4.14
CA LEU A 90 1.95 -11.71 5.14
C LEU A 90 0.62 -11.40 4.48
N VAL A 91 -0.46 -11.81 5.14
CA VAL A 91 -1.85 -11.44 4.81
C VAL A 91 -2.45 -10.76 6.04
N LEU A 92 -2.79 -9.47 5.95
CA LEU A 92 -3.57 -8.75 6.94
C LEU A 92 -5.03 -8.84 6.53
N GLN A 93 -5.87 -9.53 7.31
CA GLN A 93 -7.26 -9.74 6.89
C GLN A 93 -8.28 -9.55 8.01
N GLY A 94 -9.49 -9.16 7.61
CA GLY A 94 -10.63 -9.06 8.52
C GLY A 94 -10.50 -8.01 9.62
N ASN A 95 -9.58 -7.05 9.51
CA ASN A 95 -9.48 -5.95 10.47
C ASN A 95 -10.74 -5.09 10.41
N ARG A 96 -11.23 -4.65 11.57
CA ARG A 96 -12.27 -3.62 11.69
C ARG A 96 -11.87 -2.64 12.78
N ARG A 97 -11.40 -1.46 12.40
CA ARG A 97 -10.84 -0.50 13.37
C ARG A 97 -10.95 0.95 12.89
N PRO A 98 -10.95 1.94 13.79
CA PRO A 98 -11.03 3.35 13.43
C PRO A 98 -9.65 3.95 13.05
N ALA A 99 -8.79 3.17 12.38
CA ALA A 99 -7.43 3.59 12.02
C ALA A 99 -6.88 2.75 10.87
N ALA A 100 -5.78 3.20 10.27
CA ALA A 100 -5.07 2.42 9.24
C ALA A 100 -4.74 0.99 9.70
N VAL A 101 -4.92 0.03 8.80
CA VAL A 101 -4.53 -1.37 9.02
C VAL A 101 -3.04 -1.55 8.85
N LEU A 102 -2.45 -0.80 7.93
CA LEU A 102 -1.00 -0.72 7.77
C LEU A 102 -0.58 0.74 7.87
N ASP A 103 0.22 1.05 8.88
CA ASP A 103 0.83 2.36 9.08
C ASP A 103 2.33 2.20 9.20
N VAL A 104 3.06 2.71 8.20
CA VAL A 104 4.51 2.59 8.13
C VAL A 104 5.13 3.97 8.03
N ARG A 105 6.11 4.21 8.92
CA ARG A 105 6.91 5.42 8.94
C ARG A 105 8.39 5.07 8.79
N VAL A 106 9.07 5.61 7.79
CA VAL A 106 10.47 5.26 7.49
C VAL A 106 11.35 6.49 7.29
N ALA A 107 12.58 6.42 7.77
CA ALA A 107 13.56 7.48 7.54
C ALA A 107 14.19 7.38 6.14
N THR A 108 14.37 6.16 5.63
CA THR A 108 15.04 5.92 4.36
C THR A 108 14.25 5.02 3.41
N GLU A 109 13.72 3.88 3.87
CA GLU A 109 13.13 2.90 2.95
C GLU A 109 12.03 2.04 3.58
N PHE A 110 10.92 1.90 2.85
CA PHE A 110 9.91 0.88 3.07
C PHE A 110 9.83 -0.08 1.88
N THR A 111 9.82 -1.39 2.14
CA THR A 111 9.54 -2.43 1.16
C THR A 111 8.48 -3.40 1.70
N GLY A 112 7.33 -3.49 1.03
CA GLY A 112 6.33 -4.53 1.26
C GLY A 112 6.32 -5.52 0.08
N GLU A 113 6.61 -6.79 0.33
CA GLU A 113 6.70 -7.82 -0.71
C GLU A 113 5.79 -9.02 -0.41
N ARG A 114 4.98 -9.47 -1.39
CA ARG A 114 4.01 -10.56 -1.18
C ARG A 114 3.13 -10.29 0.07
N LEU A 115 2.58 -9.08 0.10
CA LEU A 115 1.77 -8.55 1.19
C LEU A 115 0.32 -8.42 0.71
N ALA A 116 -0.63 -9.00 1.43
CA ALA A 116 -2.04 -8.85 1.11
C ALA A 116 -2.80 -8.14 2.24
N LEU A 117 -3.74 -7.29 1.87
CA LEU A 117 -4.75 -6.68 2.72
C LEU A 117 -6.12 -7.09 2.18
N ILE A 118 -6.81 -7.97 2.90
CA ILE A 118 -8.04 -8.63 2.42
C ILE A 118 -9.20 -8.38 3.39
N ASP A 119 -10.34 -7.92 2.87
CA ASP A 119 -11.59 -7.78 3.63
C ASP A 119 -11.46 -6.96 4.92
N ASN A 120 -10.58 -5.95 4.92
CA ASN A 120 -10.42 -5.05 6.05
C ASN A 120 -11.38 -3.85 5.98
N GLU A 121 -11.65 -3.24 7.12
CA GLU A 121 -12.54 -2.10 7.27
C GLU A 121 -11.91 -1.01 8.16
N CYS A 122 -11.66 0.17 7.57
CA CYS A 122 -11.31 1.38 8.31
C CYS A 122 -12.59 2.15 8.65
N GLN A 123 -12.91 2.20 9.95
CA GLN A 123 -14.13 2.80 10.51
C GLN A 123 -13.83 4.14 11.20
N ASP A 124 -12.87 4.91 10.68
CA ASP A 124 -12.50 6.19 11.27
C ASP A 124 -13.69 7.16 11.21
N PRO A 125 -14.21 7.62 12.36
CA PRO A 125 -15.38 8.50 12.41
C PRO A 125 -15.13 9.87 11.78
N THR A 126 -13.86 10.29 11.66
CA THR A 126 -13.51 11.55 10.98
C THR A 126 -13.48 11.40 9.46
N GLY A 127 -13.40 10.15 8.96
CA GLY A 127 -13.33 9.83 7.54
C GLY A 127 -12.02 10.27 6.87
N THR A 128 -10.94 10.38 7.63
CA THR A 128 -9.62 10.88 7.16
C THR A 128 -8.54 9.80 7.12
N GLU A 129 -8.68 8.73 7.89
CA GLU A 129 -7.66 7.68 7.94
C GLU A 129 -7.77 6.71 6.75
N PRO A 130 -6.69 6.56 5.96
CA PRO A 130 -6.63 5.58 4.88
C PRO A 130 -6.50 4.16 5.44
N LEU A 131 -6.69 3.13 4.60
CA LEU A 131 -6.39 1.75 5.00
C LEU A 131 -4.88 1.54 5.15
N VAL A 132 -4.10 2.09 4.23
CA VAL A 132 -2.64 2.03 4.19
C VAL A 132 -2.07 3.45 4.25
N ARG A 133 -1.21 3.70 5.24
CA ARG A 133 -0.49 4.94 5.41
C ARG A 133 1.01 4.69 5.29
N LEU A 134 1.64 5.31 4.31
CA LEU A 134 3.10 5.25 4.10
C LEU A 134 3.70 6.64 4.25
N ALA A 135 4.52 6.85 5.26
CA ALA A 135 5.02 8.16 5.62
C ALA A 135 6.55 8.19 5.71
N ALA A 136 7.15 9.27 5.22
CA ALA A 136 8.55 9.58 5.49
C ALA A 136 8.70 10.17 6.90
N SER A 137 9.74 9.76 7.62
CA SER A 137 10.23 10.44 8.83
C SER A 137 11.57 11.10 8.56
N GLY A 138 11.84 12.20 9.26
CA GLY A 138 13.12 12.87 9.17
C GLY A 138 13.02 14.39 9.08
N SER A 139 14.17 15.02 8.89
CA SER A 139 14.29 16.45 8.71
C SER A 139 13.75 16.90 7.35
N ARG A 140 13.56 18.22 7.20
CA ARG A 140 13.13 18.81 5.93
C ARG A 140 14.11 18.45 4.82
N GLY A 141 13.61 17.90 3.72
CA GLY A 141 14.43 17.50 2.57
C GLY A 141 15.00 16.08 2.66
N ALA A 142 14.76 15.34 3.75
CA ALA A 142 14.96 13.90 3.77
C ALA A 142 14.11 13.24 2.67
N THR A 143 14.66 12.20 2.03
CA THR A 143 14.05 11.55 0.87
C THR A 143 13.95 10.05 1.11
N ALA A 144 12.88 9.64 1.77
CA ALA A 144 12.58 8.22 1.91
C ALA A 144 11.95 7.66 0.63
N ARG A 145 12.01 6.34 0.45
CA ARG A 145 11.35 5.63 -0.66
C ARG A 145 10.43 4.55 -0.12
N ALA A 146 9.36 4.28 -0.85
CA ALA A 146 8.40 3.23 -0.52
C ALA A 146 8.15 2.35 -1.76
N THR A 147 8.27 1.04 -1.61
CA THR A 147 7.96 0.06 -2.66
C THR A 147 6.99 -0.99 -2.13
N LEU A 148 5.88 -1.17 -2.83
CA LEU A 148 5.01 -2.33 -2.70
C LEU A 148 5.19 -3.20 -3.93
N ARG A 149 5.61 -4.45 -3.73
CA ARG A 149 5.84 -5.43 -4.78
C ARG A 149 4.96 -6.65 -4.56
N HIS A 150 4.21 -7.04 -5.59
CA HIS A 150 3.29 -8.17 -5.51
C HIS A 150 2.32 -8.02 -4.33
N ALA A 151 1.86 -6.78 -4.10
CA ALA A 151 0.93 -6.47 -3.02
C ALA A 151 -0.52 -6.56 -3.50
N TRP A 152 -1.42 -7.02 -2.64
CA TRP A 152 -2.81 -7.28 -2.98
C TRP A 152 -3.72 -6.54 -2.02
N LEU A 153 -4.57 -5.65 -2.52
CA LEU A 153 -5.61 -4.97 -1.76
C LEU A 153 -6.95 -5.42 -2.33
N ILE A 154 -7.67 -6.26 -1.60
CA ILE A 154 -8.90 -6.90 -2.08
C ILE A 154 -10.04 -6.74 -1.07
N GLY A 155 -11.21 -6.31 -1.55
CA GLY A 155 -12.45 -6.32 -0.76
C GLY A 155 -12.46 -5.37 0.45
N ASN A 156 -11.49 -4.46 0.55
CA ASN A 156 -11.37 -3.57 1.69
C ASN A 156 -12.43 -2.46 1.64
N ARG A 157 -12.78 -1.93 2.81
CA ARG A 157 -13.79 -0.88 2.99
C ARG A 157 -13.22 0.26 3.83
N ILE A 158 -13.51 1.50 3.43
CA ILE A 158 -13.13 2.69 4.16
C ILE A 158 -14.37 3.57 4.29
N ALA A 159 -14.69 3.93 5.52
CA ALA A 159 -15.75 4.88 5.80
C ALA A 159 -15.30 6.32 5.47
N GLY A 160 -16.22 7.14 4.96
CA GLY A 160 -15.97 8.56 4.73
C GLY A 160 -15.25 8.86 3.42
N GLN A 161 -14.28 9.78 3.47
CA GLN A 161 -13.67 10.41 2.30
C GLN A 161 -12.20 9.99 2.07
N ALA A 162 -11.69 9.05 2.86
CA ALA A 162 -10.30 8.64 2.80
C ALA A 162 -10.01 7.66 1.64
N PRO A 163 -8.77 7.67 1.10
CA PRO A 163 -8.32 6.76 0.06
C PRO A 163 -7.87 5.39 0.62
N LEU A 164 -7.70 4.38 -0.24
CA LEU A 164 -7.12 3.08 0.18
C LEU A 164 -5.68 3.23 0.67
N LEU A 165 -4.86 3.90 -0.13
CA LEU A 165 -3.46 4.17 0.18
C LEU A 165 -3.22 5.67 0.13
N ALA A 166 -2.61 6.22 1.18
CA ALA A 166 -2.14 7.59 1.18
C ALA A 166 -0.67 7.70 1.62
N THR A 167 -0.02 8.76 1.13
CA THR A 167 1.28 9.24 1.63
C THR A 167 1.11 10.62 2.28
N PRO A 168 0.49 10.69 3.46
CA PRO A 168 0.19 11.97 4.09
C PRO A 168 1.45 12.65 4.62
N ARG A 169 1.36 13.96 4.83
CA ARG A 169 2.42 14.69 5.54
C ARG A 169 2.48 14.22 6.98
N THR A 170 3.60 13.66 7.40
CA THR A 170 3.92 13.58 8.82
C THR A 170 5.16 14.41 9.09
N GLY A 171 4.98 15.70 9.39
CA GLY A 171 6.08 16.62 9.70
C GLY A 171 6.66 17.34 8.48
N ARG A 172 7.99 17.27 8.29
CA ARG A 172 8.72 18.06 7.27
C ARG A 172 9.36 17.21 6.15
N ALA A 173 9.23 15.89 6.18
CA ALA A 173 9.85 14.97 5.22
C ALA A 173 8.85 14.53 4.12
N ASP A 174 9.38 14.23 2.93
CA ASP A 174 8.62 13.78 1.77
C ASP A 174 9.13 12.41 1.32
N LEU A 175 8.29 11.62 0.66
CA LEU A 175 8.76 10.49 -0.11
C LEU A 175 9.35 11.00 -1.42
N ALA A 176 10.59 10.62 -1.72
CA ALA A 176 11.13 10.84 -3.05
C ALA A 176 10.41 9.98 -4.09
N GLU A 177 9.98 8.78 -3.70
CA GLU A 177 9.35 7.85 -4.61
C GLU A 177 8.42 6.87 -3.90
N LEU A 178 7.25 6.64 -4.50
CA LEU A 178 6.35 5.52 -4.23
C LEU A 178 6.30 4.61 -5.46
N ARG A 179 6.65 3.33 -5.31
CA ARG A 179 6.57 2.31 -6.37
C ARG A 179 5.53 1.26 -6.04
N LEU A 180 4.62 1.00 -6.98
CA LEU A 180 3.71 -0.13 -6.96
C LEU A 180 4.10 -1.06 -8.13
N GLU A 181 4.62 -2.25 -7.82
CA GLU A 181 5.15 -3.19 -8.81
C GLU A 181 4.38 -4.50 -8.75
N GLY A 182 3.67 -4.86 -9.81
CA GLY A 182 2.93 -6.13 -9.80
C GLY A 182 1.82 -6.15 -8.76
N CYS A 183 1.18 -5.02 -8.45
CA CYS A 183 0.15 -4.96 -7.42
C CYS A 183 -1.24 -5.26 -7.98
N VAL A 184 -2.14 -5.76 -7.12
CA VAL A 184 -3.54 -6.02 -7.43
C VAL A 184 -4.43 -5.19 -6.51
N PHE A 185 -5.34 -4.44 -7.11
CA PHE A 185 -6.39 -3.69 -6.42
C PHE A 185 -7.72 -4.20 -6.98
N SER A 186 -8.59 -4.76 -6.13
CA SER A 186 -9.88 -5.27 -6.59
C SER A 186 -10.98 -5.14 -5.56
N SER A 187 -12.15 -4.70 -6.03
CA SER A 187 -13.41 -4.72 -5.27
C SER A 187 -13.36 -3.95 -3.95
N ASN A 188 -12.52 -2.91 -3.88
CA ASN A 188 -12.36 -2.08 -2.70
C ASN A 188 -13.37 -0.92 -2.71
N ALA A 189 -13.94 -0.59 -1.56
CA ALA A 189 -14.84 0.54 -1.37
C ALA A 189 -14.14 1.63 -0.55
N ALA A 190 -13.82 2.74 -1.19
CA ALA A 190 -13.18 3.92 -0.61
C ALA A 190 -13.54 5.16 -1.44
N ALA A 191 -13.16 6.36 -0.99
CA ALA A 191 -13.34 7.54 -1.82
C ALA A 191 -12.45 7.49 -3.07
N HIS A 192 -11.19 7.08 -2.89
CA HIS A 192 -10.18 6.97 -3.94
C HIS A 192 -9.27 5.77 -3.68
N ALA A 193 -8.55 5.28 -4.69
CA ALA A 193 -7.58 4.21 -4.45
C ALA A 193 -6.26 4.76 -3.88
N LEU A 194 -5.68 5.77 -4.52
CA LEU A 194 -4.36 6.28 -4.17
C LEU A 194 -4.32 7.80 -4.11
N GLU A 195 -3.74 8.31 -3.03
CA GLU A 195 -3.47 9.74 -2.80
C GLU A 195 -1.99 9.99 -2.45
N PRO A 196 -1.14 10.33 -3.43
CA PRO A 196 0.30 10.48 -3.24
C PRO A 196 0.70 11.93 -2.90
N TRP A 197 0.15 12.52 -1.83
CA TRP A 197 0.27 13.95 -1.54
C TRP A 197 1.72 14.45 -1.33
N PHE A 198 2.46 13.91 -0.35
CA PHE A 198 3.86 14.32 -0.07
C PHE A 198 4.87 13.37 -0.71
N THR A 199 4.70 13.13 -2.00
CA THR A 199 5.51 12.22 -2.79
C THR A 199 6.00 12.93 -4.05
N ARG A 200 7.29 12.84 -4.39
CA ARG A 200 7.83 13.51 -5.60
C ARG A 200 7.58 12.72 -6.88
N GLN A 201 7.57 11.40 -6.79
CA GLN A 201 7.34 10.50 -7.92
C GLN A 201 6.52 9.30 -7.49
N THR A 202 5.50 8.95 -8.29
CA THR A 202 4.76 7.70 -8.15
C THR A 202 4.90 6.89 -9.43
N ALA A 203 5.39 5.65 -9.32
CA ALA A 203 5.50 4.72 -10.44
C ALA A 203 4.62 3.49 -10.16
N ILE A 204 3.77 3.16 -11.11
CA ILE A 204 2.84 2.03 -11.04
C ILE A 204 3.11 1.16 -12.25
N THR A 205 3.68 -0.01 -12.01
CA THR A 205 4.23 -0.86 -13.06
C THR A 205 3.60 -2.24 -13.00
N ASN A 206 3.08 -2.71 -14.13
CA ASN A 206 2.51 -4.06 -14.27
C ASN A 206 1.46 -4.37 -13.19
N CYS A 207 0.57 -3.42 -12.90
CA CYS A 207 -0.47 -3.61 -11.89
C CYS A 207 -1.81 -4.00 -12.53
N LEU A 208 -2.63 -4.72 -11.78
CA LEU A 208 -4.06 -4.90 -12.05
C LEU A 208 -4.85 -3.97 -11.13
N LEU A 209 -5.50 -2.97 -11.71
CA LEU A 209 -6.27 -1.96 -10.99
C LEU A 209 -7.73 -2.13 -11.38
N ALA A 210 -8.46 -2.98 -10.66
CA ALA A 210 -9.80 -3.44 -11.01
C ALA A 210 -10.87 -2.99 -10.00
N GLU A 211 -11.24 -1.72 -10.07
CA GLU A 211 -12.06 -1.07 -9.06
C GLU A 211 -13.42 -0.63 -9.60
N HIS A 212 -14.51 -1.00 -8.92
CA HIS A 212 -15.86 -0.59 -9.31
C HIS A 212 -16.67 0.00 -8.16
N ARG A 213 -16.09 0.03 -6.97
CA ARG A 213 -16.76 0.48 -5.74
C ARG A 213 -16.12 1.73 -5.15
N LEU A 214 -15.19 2.36 -5.87
CA LEU A 214 -14.64 3.65 -5.50
C LEU A 214 -15.71 4.73 -5.70
N GLY A 215 -15.88 5.60 -4.70
CA GLY A 215 -16.75 6.77 -4.80
C GLY A 215 -16.21 7.84 -5.77
N GLY A 216 -14.92 7.81 -6.08
CA GLY A 216 -14.22 8.76 -6.93
C GLY A 216 -13.14 8.09 -7.79
N ALA A 217 -12.09 8.83 -8.12
CA ALA A 217 -11.06 8.37 -9.05
C ALA A 217 -10.08 7.35 -8.45
N TRP A 218 -9.38 6.62 -9.33
CA TRP A 218 -8.29 5.75 -8.90
C TRP A 218 -7.13 6.58 -8.30
N LEU A 219 -6.69 7.64 -8.98
CA LEU A 219 -5.73 8.62 -8.46
C LEU A 219 -6.44 9.90 -8.01
N ARG A 220 -6.22 10.31 -6.76
CA ARG A 220 -6.50 11.68 -6.28
C ARG A 220 -5.18 12.42 -6.13
N LEU A 221 -4.99 13.47 -6.92
CA LEU A 221 -3.76 14.26 -6.92
C LEU A 221 -3.97 15.56 -6.16
N VAL A 222 -3.09 15.82 -5.18
CA VAL A 222 -3.11 16.97 -4.28
C VAL A 222 -1.74 17.66 -4.31
N SER A 223 -1.72 18.99 -4.35
CA SER A 223 -0.49 19.80 -4.38
C SER A 223 0.23 19.87 -3.02
N PRO A 224 1.58 19.86 -2.93
CA PRO A 224 2.57 20.02 -4.01
C PRO A 224 2.92 18.73 -4.76
N LEU A 225 3.23 18.85 -6.05
CA LEU A 225 2.89 17.83 -7.03
C LEU A 225 3.98 16.83 -7.43
N ALA A 226 3.57 15.56 -7.49
CA ALA A 226 4.36 14.41 -7.94
C ALA A 226 4.28 14.20 -9.46
N ARG A 227 5.35 13.69 -10.06
CA ARG A 227 5.27 13.01 -11.37
C ARG A 227 4.61 11.65 -11.18
N VAL A 228 3.65 11.29 -12.03
CA VAL A 228 3.00 9.98 -11.99
C VAL A 228 3.23 9.23 -13.29
N ARG A 229 3.67 7.97 -13.18
CA ARG A 229 3.90 7.06 -14.31
C ARG A 229 3.12 5.78 -14.12
N LEU A 230 2.37 5.41 -15.15
CA LEU A 230 1.70 4.12 -15.29
C LEU A 230 2.40 3.37 -16.43
N GLU A 231 2.96 2.19 -16.14
CA GLU A 231 3.73 1.41 -17.10
C GLU A 231 3.25 -0.04 -17.16
N GLY A 232 2.70 -0.45 -18.30
CA GLY A 232 2.09 -1.77 -18.44
C GLY A 232 0.87 -1.98 -17.52
N GLY A 233 0.34 -3.19 -17.55
CA GLY A 233 -0.81 -3.56 -16.72
C GLY A 233 -2.16 -3.05 -17.24
N ILE A 234 -3.16 -3.16 -16.36
CA ILE A 234 -4.57 -3.03 -16.71
C ILE A 234 -5.24 -2.14 -15.68
N VAL A 235 -5.99 -1.15 -16.16
CA VAL A 235 -6.84 -0.32 -15.33
C VAL A 235 -8.27 -0.44 -15.80
N THR A 236 -9.14 -0.91 -14.92
CA THR A 236 -10.58 -0.82 -15.08
C THR A 236 -11.13 -0.09 -13.86
N ASN A 237 -11.83 1.01 -14.13
CA ASN A 237 -12.49 1.78 -13.10
C ASN A 237 -13.89 2.16 -13.56
N ALA A 238 -14.87 2.01 -12.68
CA ALA A 238 -16.21 2.56 -12.92
C ALA A 238 -16.19 4.10 -12.95
N SER A 239 -15.22 4.69 -12.25
CA SER A 239 -15.03 6.13 -12.11
C SER A 239 -13.84 6.64 -12.93
N ALA A 240 -13.53 7.94 -12.83
CA ALA A 240 -12.38 8.54 -13.52
C ALA A 240 -11.03 7.90 -13.13
N LEU A 241 -10.05 7.92 -14.04
CA LEU A 241 -8.69 7.48 -13.73
C LEU A 241 -8.00 8.44 -12.76
N VAL A 242 -8.17 9.74 -12.98
CA VAL A 242 -7.51 10.82 -12.22
C VAL A 242 -8.53 11.85 -11.78
N CYS A 243 -8.40 12.31 -10.54
CA CYS A 243 -9.10 13.46 -9.97
C CYS A 243 -8.06 14.42 -9.40
N TYR A 244 -8.26 15.72 -9.64
CA TYR A 244 -7.39 16.78 -9.16
C TYR A 244 -8.06 17.57 -8.04
N GLU A 245 -7.37 17.76 -6.94
CA GLU A 245 -7.78 18.70 -5.90
C GLU A 245 -7.21 20.09 -6.22
N THR A 246 -8.05 20.95 -6.77
CA THR A 246 -7.74 22.35 -7.09
C THR A 246 -8.21 23.29 -5.97
N GLY A 247 -7.57 24.45 -5.85
CA GLY A 247 -7.95 25.50 -4.91
C GLY A 247 -7.72 26.90 -5.49
N PRO A 248 -7.91 27.96 -4.68
CA PRO A 248 -7.71 29.34 -5.12
C PRO A 248 -6.31 29.60 -5.72
N ASP A 249 -5.29 28.89 -5.21
CA ASP A 249 -3.88 29.05 -5.61
C ASP A 249 -3.34 27.87 -6.43
N VAL A 250 -4.17 26.88 -6.74
CA VAL A 250 -3.74 25.65 -7.46
C VAL A 250 -4.78 25.27 -8.49
N THR A 251 -4.41 25.39 -9.76
CA THR A 251 -5.20 25.04 -10.93
C THR A 251 -4.80 23.68 -11.50
N ARG A 252 -5.62 23.11 -12.38
CA ARG A 252 -5.30 21.81 -13.02
C ARG A 252 -4.00 21.82 -13.81
N THR A 253 -3.60 22.94 -14.39
CA THR A 253 -2.38 23.07 -15.19
C THR A 253 -1.10 23.09 -14.36
N ASP A 254 -1.22 23.25 -13.04
CA ASP A 254 -0.07 23.17 -12.13
C ASP A 254 0.39 21.73 -11.91
N PHE A 255 -0.49 20.76 -12.21
CA PHE A 255 -0.23 19.32 -12.10
C PHE A 255 0.57 18.82 -13.31
N PRO A 256 1.71 18.12 -13.09
CA PRO A 256 2.35 17.37 -14.16
C PRO A 256 1.38 16.38 -14.79
N VAL A 257 1.51 16.19 -16.10
CA VAL A 257 0.72 15.20 -16.83
C VAL A 257 1.02 13.79 -16.31
N VAL A 258 -0.02 12.96 -16.22
CA VAL A 258 0.15 11.52 -15.90
C VAL A 258 0.65 10.81 -17.15
N GLU A 259 1.84 10.21 -17.09
CA GLU A 259 2.40 9.45 -18.20
C GLU A 259 1.86 8.02 -18.14
N ALA A 260 1.18 7.55 -19.20
CA ALA A 260 0.72 6.18 -19.32
C ALA A 260 1.39 5.50 -20.51
N ARG A 261 2.15 4.43 -20.27
CA ARG A 261 2.90 3.71 -21.30
C ARG A 261 2.54 2.23 -21.35
N GLY A 262 2.06 1.74 -22.50
CA GLY A 262 1.76 0.32 -22.69
C GLY A 262 0.65 -0.21 -21.78
N VAL A 263 -0.19 0.68 -21.25
CA VAL A 263 -1.28 0.34 -20.32
C VAL A 263 -2.54 0.00 -21.12
N THR A 264 -3.34 -0.94 -20.63
CA THR A 264 -4.70 -1.17 -21.14
C THR A 264 -5.72 -0.50 -20.22
N LEU A 265 -6.51 0.42 -20.76
CA LEU A 265 -7.51 1.20 -20.04
C LEU A 265 -8.93 0.76 -20.46
N HIS A 266 -9.66 0.18 -19.51
CA HIS A 266 -11.07 -0.19 -19.62
C HIS A 266 -11.91 0.82 -18.83
N LEU A 267 -12.09 2.00 -19.41
CA LEU A 267 -12.78 3.14 -18.79
C LEU A 267 -14.05 3.48 -19.57
N LEU A 268 -15.05 4.06 -18.89
CA LEU A 268 -16.30 4.51 -19.51
C LEU A 268 -16.09 5.60 -20.58
N ALA A 269 -15.06 6.42 -20.40
CA ALA A 269 -14.66 7.45 -21.34
C ALA A 269 -13.14 7.50 -21.46
N ALA A 270 -12.64 7.89 -22.62
CA ALA A 270 -11.23 8.14 -22.82
C ALA A 270 -10.76 9.28 -21.89
N PRO A 271 -9.59 9.15 -21.24
CA PRO A 271 -9.05 10.22 -20.42
C PRO A 271 -8.64 11.41 -21.29
N ASP A 272 -8.78 12.62 -20.73
CA ASP A 272 -8.33 13.86 -21.37
C ASP A 272 -6.81 13.79 -21.63
N PRO A 273 -6.33 13.99 -22.88
CA PRO A 273 -4.91 13.89 -23.21
C PRO A 273 -4.05 14.99 -22.59
N THR A 274 -4.65 16.10 -22.13
CA THR A 274 -3.96 17.14 -21.36
C THR A 274 -3.70 16.71 -19.91
N VAL A 275 -4.38 15.66 -19.45
CA VAL A 275 -4.35 15.11 -18.10
C VAL A 275 -3.59 13.78 -18.06
N VAL A 276 -3.80 12.92 -19.06
CA VAL A 276 -3.12 11.64 -19.22
C VAL A 276 -2.49 11.55 -20.61
N HIS A 277 -1.16 11.58 -20.66
CA HIS A 277 -0.43 11.38 -21.91
C HIS A 277 -0.16 9.89 -22.15
N GLY A 278 -0.87 9.32 -23.12
CA GLY A 278 -0.74 7.91 -23.50
C GLY A 278 0.35 7.66 -24.56
N GLN A 279 1.20 6.66 -24.33
CA GLN A 279 2.18 6.14 -25.29
C GLN A 279 1.98 4.63 -25.43
N ASN A 280 1.58 4.15 -26.60
CA ASN A 280 1.19 2.75 -26.83
C ASN A 280 0.11 2.25 -25.85
N THR A 281 -0.74 3.16 -25.37
CA THR A 281 -1.86 2.85 -24.47
C THR A 281 -3.03 2.34 -25.29
N THR A 282 -3.62 1.23 -24.85
CA THR A 282 -4.82 0.66 -25.48
C THR A 282 -6.05 1.13 -24.72
N LEU A 283 -6.98 1.78 -25.42
CA LEU A 283 -8.32 2.02 -24.90
C LEU A 283 -9.21 0.86 -25.34
N ALA A 284 -9.82 0.20 -24.35
CA ALA A 284 -10.72 -0.91 -24.58
C ALA A 284 -12.07 -0.64 -23.89
N PRO A 285 -13.16 -1.28 -24.34
CA PRO A 285 -14.45 -1.16 -23.67
C PRO A 285 -14.36 -1.51 -22.19
N PRO A 286 -15.20 -0.92 -21.32
CA PRO A 286 -15.36 -1.38 -19.95
C PRO A 286 -15.58 -2.89 -19.90
N LEU A 287 -15.03 -3.53 -18.87
CA LEU A 287 -15.15 -4.97 -18.72
C LEU A 287 -16.57 -5.36 -18.31
N GLU A 288 -17.14 -6.36 -18.99
CA GLU A 288 -18.46 -6.90 -18.64
C GLU A 288 -18.44 -7.65 -17.30
N ARG A 289 -17.30 -8.27 -16.98
CA ARG A 289 -17.04 -8.97 -15.73
C ARG A 289 -15.69 -8.58 -15.17
N LEU A 290 -15.66 -8.40 -13.85
CA LEU A 290 -14.42 -8.16 -13.11
C LEU A 290 -13.90 -9.49 -12.54
N PRO A 291 -12.58 -9.59 -12.32
CA PRO A 291 -11.99 -10.75 -11.66
C PRO A 291 -12.68 -11.04 -10.32
N ASP A 292 -12.98 -12.31 -10.04
CA ASP A 292 -13.61 -12.70 -8.78
C ASP A 292 -12.69 -12.35 -7.59
N PRO A 293 -13.14 -11.47 -6.66
CA PRO A 293 -12.34 -11.10 -5.51
C PRO A 293 -12.03 -12.30 -4.59
N GLY A 294 -12.90 -13.32 -4.55
CA GLY A 294 -12.66 -14.55 -3.79
C GLY A 294 -11.46 -15.33 -4.34
N ALA A 295 -11.47 -15.60 -5.64
CA ALA A 295 -10.35 -16.25 -6.33
C ALA A 295 -9.03 -15.47 -6.20
N LEU A 296 -9.07 -14.14 -6.32
CA LEU A 296 -7.89 -13.28 -6.11
C LEU A 296 -7.37 -13.37 -4.67
N ALA A 297 -8.26 -13.33 -3.68
CA ALA A 297 -7.90 -13.47 -2.27
C ALA A 297 -7.24 -14.82 -1.97
N ASP A 298 -7.75 -15.91 -2.56
CA ASP A 298 -7.16 -17.23 -2.40
C ASP A 298 -5.77 -17.36 -3.05
N ARG A 299 -5.56 -16.73 -4.22
CA ARG A 299 -4.22 -16.64 -4.84
C ARG A 299 -3.26 -15.87 -3.94
N ALA A 300 -3.69 -14.74 -3.38
CA ALA A 300 -2.90 -13.93 -2.46
C ALA A 300 -2.53 -14.71 -1.19
N ARG A 301 -3.46 -15.48 -0.61
CA ARG A 301 -3.20 -16.36 0.54
C ARG A 301 -2.24 -17.51 0.23
N ARG A 302 -2.20 -17.98 -1.01
CA ARG A 302 -1.18 -18.94 -1.50
C ARG A 302 0.16 -18.27 -1.85
N GLY A 303 0.23 -16.93 -1.78
CA GLY A 303 1.41 -16.15 -2.13
C GLY A 303 1.83 -16.27 -3.58
N GLN A 304 0.88 -16.58 -4.47
CA GLN A 304 1.13 -16.64 -5.90
C GLN A 304 1.29 -15.21 -6.43
N PRO A 305 2.28 -14.94 -7.30
CA PRO A 305 2.37 -13.64 -7.95
C PRO A 305 1.13 -13.42 -8.84
N PRO A 306 0.75 -12.15 -9.07
CA PRO A 306 -0.30 -11.86 -10.02
C PRO A 306 0.21 -12.16 -11.42
N ASP A 307 -0.43 -13.11 -12.08
CA ASP A 307 -0.27 -13.30 -13.52
C ASP A 307 -1.30 -12.40 -14.21
N LEU A 308 -0.84 -11.27 -14.75
CA LEU A 308 -1.69 -10.31 -15.44
C LEU A 308 -2.31 -10.89 -16.72
N THR A 309 -1.67 -11.89 -17.32
CA THR A 309 -2.18 -12.58 -18.51
C THR A 309 -3.38 -13.45 -18.14
N ASP A 310 -3.27 -14.21 -17.05
CA ASP A 310 -4.40 -14.96 -16.50
C ASP A 310 -5.51 -14.01 -16.00
N CYS A 311 -5.15 -12.89 -15.38
CA CYS A 311 -6.12 -11.88 -14.94
C CYS A 311 -6.96 -11.29 -16.08
N LEU A 312 -6.43 -11.27 -17.31
CA LEU A 312 -7.18 -10.90 -18.52
C LEU A 312 -8.09 -12.03 -19.03
N GLN A 313 -7.79 -13.30 -18.74
CA GLN A 313 -8.64 -14.43 -19.11
C GLN A 313 -9.94 -14.46 -18.29
N PHE A 314 -9.91 -14.04 -17.02
CA PHE A 314 -11.12 -13.87 -16.18
C PHE A 314 -12.16 -12.90 -16.75
N VAL A 315 -11.84 -12.22 -17.84
CA VAL A 315 -12.69 -11.21 -18.48
C VAL A 315 -13.24 -11.67 -19.84
N ARG A 316 -12.70 -12.77 -20.40
CA ARG A 316 -13.09 -13.29 -21.72
C ARG A 316 -14.10 -14.44 -21.68
N ASP A 317 -14.37 -15.00 -20.50
CA ASP A 317 -15.31 -16.11 -20.25
C ASP A 317 -16.54 -15.67 -19.44
#